data_AF-A0A7C2XW07-F1
#
_entry.id   AF-A0A7C2XW07-F1
#
_cell.length_a   1.000
_cell.length_b   1.000
_cell.length_c   1.000
_cell.angle_alpha   90.00
_cell.angle_beta   90.00
_cell.angle_gamma   90.00
#
_symmetry.space_group_name_H-M   'P 1'
#
loop_
_entity.id
_entity.type
_entity.pdbx_description
1 polymer ?
#
loop_
_entity_poly.entity_id
_entity_poly.type
_entity_poly.pdbx_seq_one_letter_code
_entity_poly.pdbx_strand_id
1 'polypeptide(L)'
;MTNGDERKQKVGAALVVGGGIGGMQAALDLAEAGIKVYLVESKPAIGGVMSQLDKTFPTNDCAMCTMAPRLVAIGRHKDIEVLTLTEVVRIEGEPGNFTVTLKRRARFVDESVCTGCGACVANCPIRFVPQPLDGAPPVKLAPDVQARVDQIIAEHRHRPGPLMPILQSINAVYNYFPEDVLRYVSRQLNIPLTQILRVATFYNAFSLKPRGKYIINVCMGTTCYVRGSERLMERFADTLKIKPEETTPDMLFTLKAVRCIGCCGLAPAVMIGDTVYGKLTVKEVSAIIKKYQGTNGHGQAHAG
;
A
#
# COMPACT_ATOMS: atom_id res chain seq x y z
N MET A 1 13.65 -64.76 22.17
CA MET A 1 14.57 -63.61 22.17
C MET A 1 13.73 -62.35 22.29
N THR A 2 13.61 -61.86 23.51
CA THR A 2 12.84 -60.68 23.91
C THR A 2 13.59 -59.42 23.45
N ASN A 3 13.17 -58.82 22.35
CA ASN A 3 13.56 -57.44 22.03
C ASN A 3 12.48 -56.51 22.59
N GLY A 4 12.81 -55.86 23.71
CA GLY A 4 12.00 -54.83 24.33
C GLY A 4 11.94 -53.59 23.45
N ASP A 5 10.81 -53.38 22.78
CA ASP A 5 10.39 -52.05 22.34
C ASP A 5 9.69 -51.38 23.53
N GLU A 6 10.48 -50.89 24.49
CA GLU A 6 10.00 -49.93 25.48
C GLU A 6 9.70 -48.61 24.76
N ARG A 7 8.55 -48.54 24.08
CA ARG A 7 7.96 -47.26 23.72
C ARG A 7 7.59 -46.55 25.01
N LYS A 8 8.55 -45.79 25.57
CA LYS A 8 8.29 -44.80 26.63
C LYS A 8 7.04 -44.03 26.22
N GLN A 9 5.96 -44.26 26.96
CA GLN A 9 4.71 -43.53 26.81
C GLN A 9 5.08 -42.04 26.93
N LYS A 10 4.97 -41.29 25.83
CA LYS A 10 5.31 -39.86 25.81
C LYS A 10 4.26 -39.14 26.64
N VAL A 11 4.50 -39.02 27.95
CA VAL A 11 3.64 -38.28 28.87
C VAL A 11 4.14 -36.83 28.88
N GLY A 12 3.33 -35.92 28.35
CA GLY A 12 3.63 -34.50 28.44
C GLY A 12 2.87 -33.67 27.42
N ALA A 13 2.61 -32.42 27.79
CA ALA A 13 2.22 -31.38 26.86
C ALA A 13 3.35 -30.34 26.77
N ALA A 14 3.58 -29.81 25.58
CA ALA A 14 4.54 -28.75 25.33
C ALA A 14 3.83 -27.41 25.15
N LEU A 15 4.41 -26.33 25.67
CA LEU A 15 3.93 -24.97 25.45
C LEU A 15 4.89 -24.26 24.49
N VAL A 16 4.38 -23.78 23.36
CA VAL A 16 5.12 -22.94 22.41
C VAL A 16 4.68 -21.50 22.59
N VAL A 17 5.62 -20.61 22.94
CA VAL A 17 5.34 -19.19 23.13
C VAL A 17 5.71 -18.42 21.86
N GLY A 18 4.70 -17.82 21.22
CA GLY A 18 4.81 -17.02 20.00
C GLY A 18 4.37 -17.77 18.75
N GLY A 19 3.34 -17.26 18.08
CA GLY A 19 2.76 -17.82 16.86
C GLY A 19 3.43 -17.33 15.57
N GLY A 20 4.71 -16.97 15.59
CA GLY A 20 5.45 -16.61 14.37
C GLY A 20 5.76 -17.83 13.48
N ILE A 21 6.43 -17.62 12.34
CA ILE A 21 6.77 -18.72 11.40
C ILE A 21 7.56 -19.86 12.06
N GLY A 22 8.49 -19.54 12.97
CA GLY A 22 9.27 -20.51 13.72
C GLY A 22 8.45 -21.25 14.78
N GLY A 23 7.63 -20.52 15.55
CA GLY A 23 6.77 -21.14 16.56
C GLY A 23 5.67 -22.02 15.95
N MET A 24 5.12 -21.62 14.80
CA MET A 24 4.21 -22.44 14.01
C MET A 24 4.86 -23.75 13.57
N GLN A 25 6.11 -23.69 13.07
CA GLN A 25 6.82 -24.92 12.68
C GLN A 25 7.13 -25.79 13.89
N ALA A 26 7.65 -25.21 14.97
CA ALA A 26 7.95 -25.96 16.18
C ALA A 26 6.70 -26.65 16.75
N ALA A 27 5.55 -25.98 16.72
CA ALA A 27 4.29 -26.58 17.15
C ALA A 27 3.87 -27.76 16.26
N LEU A 28 4.05 -27.66 14.94
CA LEU A 28 3.79 -28.76 14.01
C LEU A 28 4.73 -29.94 14.25
N ASP A 29 6.04 -29.69 14.34
CA ASP A 29 7.05 -30.74 14.54
C ASP A 29 6.81 -31.50 15.85
N LEU A 30 6.45 -30.78 16.93
CA LEU A 30 6.12 -31.38 18.23
C LEU A 30 4.81 -32.19 18.18
N ALA A 31 3.81 -31.70 17.45
CA ALA A 31 2.54 -32.40 17.30
C ALA A 31 2.67 -33.66 16.44
N GLU A 32 3.46 -33.62 15.36
CA GLU A 32 3.80 -34.78 14.54
C GLU A 32 4.61 -35.82 15.33
N ALA A 33 5.41 -35.37 16.32
CA ALA A 33 6.08 -36.25 17.26
C ALA A 33 5.12 -36.89 18.31
N GLY A 34 3.82 -36.58 18.26
CA GLY A 34 2.78 -37.12 19.13
C GLY A 34 2.70 -36.46 20.50
N ILE A 35 3.18 -35.21 20.63
CA ILE A 35 3.12 -34.43 21.88
C ILE A 35 1.96 -33.43 21.76
N LYS A 36 1.13 -33.32 22.81
CA LYS A 36 0.09 -32.28 22.84
C LYS A 36 0.74 -30.91 22.95
N VAL A 37 0.41 -29.97 22.07
CA VAL A 37 1.01 -28.63 22.03
C VAL A 37 -0.02 -27.56 22.35
N TYR A 38 0.32 -26.67 23.27
CA TYR A 38 -0.38 -25.41 23.48
C TYR A 38 0.42 -24.30 22.81
N LEU A 39 -0.14 -23.66 21.77
CA LEU A 39 0.50 -22.55 21.06
C LEU A 39 -0.06 -21.23 21.58
N VAL A 40 0.73 -20.47 22.33
CA VAL A 40 0.34 -19.19 22.91
C VAL A 40 0.78 -18.03 22.03
N GLU A 41 -0.16 -17.14 21.71
CA GLU A 41 0.10 -15.92 20.95
C GLU A 41 -0.56 -14.73 21.64
N SER A 42 0.20 -13.65 21.84
CA SER A 42 -0.28 -12.44 22.50
C SER A 42 -1.22 -11.65 21.59
N LYS A 43 -1.02 -11.72 20.26
CA LYS A 43 -1.85 -11.06 19.25
C LYS A 43 -3.17 -11.82 18.99
N PRO A 44 -4.15 -11.18 18.30
CA PRO A 44 -5.41 -11.85 17.92
C PRO A 44 -5.26 -13.00 16.93
N ALA A 45 -4.13 -13.09 16.22
CA ALA A 45 -3.86 -14.09 15.19
C ALA A 45 -2.38 -14.51 15.18
N ILE A 46 -2.14 -15.74 14.74
CA ILE A 46 -0.81 -16.32 14.49
C ILE A 46 -0.32 -15.92 13.08
N GLY A 47 0.99 -15.99 12.84
CA GLY A 47 1.66 -15.56 11.60
C GLY A 47 2.83 -14.60 11.83
N GLY A 48 2.89 -13.96 13.01
CA GLY A 48 3.99 -13.07 13.40
C GLY A 48 4.20 -11.90 12.42
N VAL A 49 5.44 -11.41 12.32
CA VAL A 49 5.82 -10.30 11.41
C VAL A 49 5.70 -10.70 9.94
N MET A 50 5.92 -11.97 9.63
CA MET A 50 5.88 -12.47 8.26
C MET A 50 4.49 -12.26 7.62
N SER A 51 3.41 -12.27 8.41
CA SER A 51 2.05 -11.94 7.94
C SER A 51 1.85 -10.50 7.46
N GLN A 52 2.79 -9.61 7.76
CA GLN A 52 2.74 -8.18 7.40
C GLN A 52 3.56 -7.87 6.14
N LEU A 53 4.30 -8.85 5.62
CA LEU A 53 5.15 -8.69 4.45
C LEU A 53 4.39 -9.11 3.19
N ASP A 54 4.48 -8.31 2.14
CA ASP A 54 3.98 -8.71 0.82
C ASP A 54 4.92 -9.72 0.16
N LYS A 55 6.24 -9.48 0.28
CA LYS A 55 7.30 -10.27 -0.38
C LYS A 55 8.40 -10.66 0.60
N THR A 56 8.86 -11.91 0.51
CA THR A 56 9.96 -12.44 1.34
C THR A 56 11.26 -12.43 0.55
N PHE A 57 12.30 -11.79 1.09
CA PHE A 57 13.65 -11.94 0.58
C PHE A 57 14.21 -13.34 0.96
N PRO A 58 14.99 -14.04 0.11
CA PRO A 58 15.55 -13.66 -1.19
C PRO A 58 14.71 -14.04 -2.41
N THR A 59 13.70 -14.88 -2.24
CA THR A 59 12.94 -15.47 -3.36
C THR A 59 11.89 -14.54 -3.97
N ASN A 60 11.53 -13.46 -3.26
CA ASN A 60 10.41 -12.58 -3.59
C ASN A 60 9.07 -13.32 -3.70
N ASP A 61 8.91 -14.39 -2.93
CA ASP A 61 7.64 -15.10 -2.81
C ASP A 61 6.64 -14.30 -1.98
N CYS A 62 5.35 -14.54 -2.22
CA CYS A 62 4.30 -13.97 -1.37
C CYS A 62 4.38 -14.61 0.02
N ALA A 63 4.57 -13.81 1.07
CA ALA A 63 4.71 -14.32 2.43
C ALA A 63 3.50 -15.17 2.85
N MET A 64 2.31 -14.74 2.44
CA MET A 64 1.06 -15.46 2.73
C MET A 64 1.05 -16.85 2.10
N CYS A 65 1.54 -17.01 0.86
CA CYS A 65 1.59 -18.32 0.20
C CYS A 65 2.50 -19.31 0.95
N THR A 66 3.59 -18.82 1.55
CA THR A 66 4.50 -19.66 2.33
C THR A 66 3.91 -20.04 3.70
N MET A 67 3.15 -19.13 4.33
CA MET A 67 2.58 -19.37 5.67
C MET A 67 1.25 -20.12 5.65
N ALA A 68 0.40 -19.88 4.64
CA ALA A 68 -0.92 -20.45 4.52
C ALA A 68 -0.98 -21.98 4.75
N PRO A 69 -0.09 -22.82 4.19
CA PRO A 69 -0.15 -24.27 4.45
C PRO A 69 0.05 -24.60 5.93
N ARG A 70 0.96 -23.89 6.63
CA ARG A 70 1.22 -24.09 8.06
C ARG A 70 0.06 -23.61 8.93
N LEU A 71 -0.54 -22.48 8.57
CA LEU A 71 -1.73 -21.96 9.25
C LEU A 71 -2.89 -22.97 9.21
N VAL A 72 -3.15 -23.54 8.03
CA VAL A 72 -4.19 -24.55 7.84
C VAL A 72 -3.85 -25.85 8.57
N ALA A 73 -2.58 -26.28 8.53
CA ALA A 73 -2.14 -27.48 9.23
C ALA A 73 -2.34 -27.36 10.74
N ILE A 74 -1.91 -26.24 11.35
CA ILE A 74 -2.08 -25.98 12.79
C ILE A 74 -3.57 -25.92 13.16
N GLY A 75 -4.37 -25.18 12.39
CA GLY A 75 -5.79 -25.02 12.68
C GLY A 75 -6.62 -26.31 12.58
N ARG A 76 -6.11 -27.33 11.88
CA ARG A 76 -6.76 -28.65 11.73
C ARG A 76 -6.15 -29.74 12.61
N HIS A 77 -4.99 -29.49 13.22
CA HIS A 77 -4.30 -30.51 14.00
C HIS A 77 -5.00 -30.72 15.35
N LYS A 78 -5.36 -31.97 15.68
CA LYS A 78 -6.11 -32.27 16.92
C LYS A 78 -5.27 -32.06 18.18
N ASP A 79 -3.97 -32.28 18.08
CA ASP A 79 -3.04 -32.17 19.20
C ASP A 79 -2.48 -30.75 19.41
N ILE A 80 -2.86 -29.78 18.58
CA ILE A 80 -2.44 -28.38 18.73
C ILE A 80 -3.62 -27.53 19.19
N GLU A 81 -3.49 -26.90 20.34
CA GLU A 81 -4.46 -25.97 20.89
C GLU A 81 -3.92 -24.54 20.80
N VAL A 82 -4.55 -23.69 19.99
CA VAL A 82 -4.10 -22.31 19.74
C VAL A 82 -4.77 -21.34 20.72
N LEU A 83 -3.97 -20.69 21.54
CA LEU A 83 -4.38 -19.71 22.54
C LEU A 83 -3.91 -18.32 22.11
N THR A 84 -4.72 -17.64 21.30
CA THR A 84 -4.49 -16.23 20.92
C THR A 84 -4.90 -15.27 22.04
N LEU A 85 -4.53 -13.98 21.92
CA LEU A 85 -4.81 -12.96 22.95
C LEU A 85 -4.31 -13.35 24.35
N THR A 86 -3.33 -14.25 24.42
CA THR A 86 -2.88 -14.88 25.65
C THR A 86 -1.40 -14.61 25.87
N GLU A 87 -1.05 -14.19 27.08
CA GLU A 87 0.31 -13.85 27.48
C GLU A 87 0.74 -14.72 28.66
N VAL A 88 2.02 -15.05 28.73
CA VAL A 88 2.60 -15.82 29.83
C VAL A 88 2.93 -14.86 30.97
N VAL A 89 2.39 -15.11 32.16
CA VAL A 89 2.60 -14.25 33.35
C VAL A 89 3.70 -14.81 34.25
N ARG A 90 3.69 -16.12 34.47
CA ARG A 90 4.59 -16.80 35.41
C ARG A 90 4.92 -18.20 34.89
N ILE A 91 6.17 -18.59 35.02
CA ILE A 91 6.68 -19.92 34.70
C ILE A 91 7.36 -20.46 35.96
N GLU A 92 6.95 -21.63 36.41
CA GLU A 92 7.51 -22.31 37.58
C GLU A 92 7.82 -23.77 37.24
N GLY A 93 8.82 -24.34 37.91
CA GLY A 93 9.18 -25.76 37.76
C GLY A 93 10.59 -25.97 37.21
N GLU A 94 10.84 -27.22 36.80
CA GLU A 94 12.15 -27.71 36.37
C GLU A 94 12.09 -28.22 34.93
N PRO A 95 13.22 -28.35 34.21
CA PRO A 95 13.24 -28.86 32.84
C PRO A 95 12.46 -30.17 32.68
N GLY A 96 11.39 -30.13 31.89
CA GLY A 96 10.50 -31.28 31.64
C GLY A 96 9.20 -31.28 32.45
N ASN A 97 9.08 -30.44 33.49
CA ASN A 97 7.85 -30.26 34.26
C ASN A 97 7.63 -28.79 34.62
N PHE A 98 7.09 -28.03 33.68
CA PHE A 98 6.77 -26.62 33.86
C PHE A 98 5.28 -26.42 34.14
N THR A 99 4.98 -25.63 35.17
CA THR A 99 3.66 -25.05 35.39
C THR A 99 3.67 -23.61 34.92
N VAL A 100 2.83 -23.29 33.95
CA VAL A 100 2.78 -21.95 33.32
C VAL A 100 1.43 -21.30 33.58
N THR A 101 1.46 -20.08 34.13
CA THR A 101 0.27 -19.26 34.32
C THR A 101 0.06 -18.36 33.10
N LEU A 102 -1.09 -18.50 32.46
CA LEU A 102 -1.48 -17.75 31.28
C LEU A 102 -2.55 -16.70 31.60
N LYS A 103 -2.46 -15.52 30.99
CA LYS A 103 -3.48 -14.47 31.05
C LYS A 103 -4.07 -14.26 29.67
N ARG A 104 -5.36 -14.62 29.49
CA ARG A 104 -6.09 -14.43 28.25
C ARG A 104 -6.92 -13.15 28.30
N ARG A 105 -6.76 -12.28 27.31
CA ARG A 105 -7.57 -11.08 27.14
C ARG A 105 -8.93 -11.44 26.53
N ALA A 106 -9.98 -10.74 26.94
CA ALA A 106 -11.32 -10.95 26.41
C ALA A 106 -11.36 -10.61 24.90
N ARG A 107 -11.83 -11.56 24.09
CA ARG A 107 -12.02 -11.37 22.64
C ARG A 107 -13.31 -10.61 22.31
N PHE A 108 -14.22 -10.45 23.27
CA PHE A 108 -15.57 -9.89 23.09
C PHE A 108 -16.40 -10.59 22.00
N VAL A 109 -16.02 -11.83 21.64
CA VAL A 109 -16.67 -12.71 20.68
C VAL A 109 -16.62 -14.13 21.24
N ASP A 110 -17.75 -14.82 21.23
CA ASP A 110 -17.81 -16.25 21.58
C ASP A 110 -17.28 -17.09 20.42
N GLU A 111 -16.20 -17.83 20.68
CA GLU A 111 -15.52 -18.66 19.67
C GLU A 111 -16.35 -19.86 19.25
N SER A 112 -17.23 -20.36 20.11
CA SER A 112 -18.08 -21.52 19.82
C SER A 112 -19.21 -21.21 18.84
N VAL A 113 -19.67 -19.95 18.81
CA VAL A 113 -20.77 -19.48 17.94
C VAL A 113 -20.25 -18.68 16.73
N CYS A 114 -18.94 -18.39 16.68
CA CYS A 114 -18.36 -17.55 15.65
C CYS A 114 -18.42 -18.22 14.26
N THR A 115 -19.20 -17.64 13.36
CA THR A 115 -19.30 -18.08 11.95
C THR A 115 -18.44 -17.25 10.99
N GLY A 116 -17.67 -16.28 11.51
CA GLY A 116 -16.88 -15.36 10.68
C GLY A 116 -17.71 -14.29 9.95
N CYS A 117 -18.97 -14.06 10.37
CA CYS A 117 -19.89 -13.12 9.72
C CYS A 117 -19.51 -11.62 9.82
N GLY A 118 -18.51 -11.28 10.64
CA GLY A 118 -18.04 -9.89 10.79
C GLY A 118 -18.92 -8.97 11.66
N ALA A 119 -19.96 -9.49 12.31
CA ALA A 119 -20.82 -8.70 13.21
C ALA A 119 -20.04 -8.02 14.37
N CYS A 120 -18.93 -8.63 14.79
CA CYS A 120 -18.02 -8.08 15.79
C CYS A 120 -17.35 -6.77 15.35
N VAL A 121 -17.16 -6.55 14.04
CA VAL A 121 -16.54 -5.33 13.50
C VAL A 121 -17.49 -4.14 13.64
N ALA A 122 -18.78 -4.33 13.37
CA ALA A 122 -19.79 -3.29 13.47
C ALA A 122 -20.02 -2.82 14.92
N ASN A 123 -19.92 -3.75 15.87
CA ASN A 123 -20.12 -3.50 17.31
C ASN A 123 -18.81 -3.28 18.07
N CYS A 124 -17.69 -3.15 17.37
CA CYS A 124 -16.38 -3.03 18.00
C CYS A 124 -16.36 -1.78 18.91
N PRO A 125 -16.12 -1.94 20.24
CA PRO A 125 -16.19 -0.83 21.19
C PRO A 125 -15.03 0.16 20.99
N ILE A 126 -13.89 -0.33 20.50
CA ILE A 126 -12.92 0.50 19.78
C ILE A 126 -13.48 0.73 18.37
N ARG A 127 -14.56 1.50 18.26
CA ARG A 127 -14.91 2.08 16.97
C ARG A 127 -13.60 2.64 16.45
N PHE A 128 -13.23 2.27 15.22
CA PHE A 128 -12.30 3.03 14.42
C PHE A 128 -12.93 4.41 14.29
N VAL A 129 -12.86 5.23 15.35
CA VAL A 129 -12.57 6.63 15.21
C VAL A 129 -11.21 6.52 14.54
N PRO A 130 -11.10 6.76 13.21
CA PRO A 130 -9.78 7.02 12.71
C PRO A 130 -9.25 8.09 13.63
N GLN A 131 -8.19 7.76 14.40
CA GLN A 131 -7.44 8.81 15.04
C GLN A 131 -7.23 9.83 13.91
N PRO A 132 -7.77 11.05 14.01
CA PRO A 132 -7.17 12.12 13.26
C PRO A 132 -5.68 12.04 13.59
N LEU A 133 -4.83 12.51 12.69
CA LEU A 133 -3.45 12.78 13.11
C LEU A 133 -3.55 13.87 14.20
N ASP A 134 -3.80 13.44 15.44
CA ASP A 134 -4.17 14.24 16.60
C ASP A 134 -2.89 14.92 17.06
N GLY A 135 -2.70 16.12 16.51
CA GLY A 135 -1.49 16.92 16.67
C GLY A 135 -1.16 17.76 15.42
N ALA A 136 -1.71 17.42 14.26
CA ALA A 136 -1.55 18.26 13.08
C ALA A 136 -2.42 19.52 13.24
N PRO A 137 -1.84 20.75 13.18
CA PRO A 137 -2.60 21.99 13.28
C PRO A 137 -3.75 22.00 12.25
N PRO A 138 -4.84 22.73 12.52
CA PRO A 138 -5.91 22.88 11.55
C PRO A 138 -5.30 23.36 10.24
N VAL A 139 -5.51 22.57 9.18
CA VAL A 139 -5.00 22.88 7.86
C VAL A 139 -5.63 24.20 7.42
N LYS A 140 -4.84 25.27 7.45
CA LYS A 140 -5.21 26.57 6.92
C LYS A 140 -4.96 26.53 5.42
N LEU A 141 -5.98 26.18 4.66
CA LEU A 141 -5.97 26.37 3.21
C LEU A 141 -6.15 27.86 2.90
N ALA A 142 -5.56 28.32 1.81
CA ALA A 142 -5.84 29.66 1.31
C ALA A 142 -7.34 29.79 0.98
N PRO A 143 -7.97 30.95 1.26
CA PRO A 143 -9.43 31.11 1.20
C PRO A 143 -10.02 30.86 -0.20
N ASP A 144 -9.23 31.09 -1.25
CA ASP A 144 -9.57 30.81 -2.65
C ASP A 144 -9.63 29.30 -2.96
N VAL A 145 -8.74 28.51 -2.35
CA VAL A 145 -8.70 27.05 -2.50
C VAL A 145 -9.86 26.40 -1.72
N GLN A 146 -10.18 26.91 -0.53
CA GLN A 146 -11.29 26.40 0.29
C GLN A 146 -12.64 26.52 -0.44
N ALA A 147 -12.94 27.70 -0.98
CA ALA A 147 -14.19 27.95 -1.68
C ALA A 147 -14.40 27.01 -2.88
N ARG A 148 -13.33 26.72 -3.64
CA ARG A 148 -13.38 25.79 -4.78
C ARG A 148 -13.62 24.35 -4.34
N VAL A 149 -12.94 23.90 -3.29
CA VAL A 149 -13.11 22.55 -2.76
C VAL A 149 -14.51 22.37 -2.17
N ASP A 150 -15.04 23.37 -1.47
CA ASP A 150 -16.40 23.34 -0.92
C ASP A 150 -17.46 23.26 -2.03
N GLN A 151 -17.27 23.98 -3.14
CA GLN A 151 -18.15 23.87 -4.30
C GLN A 151 -18.15 22.44 -4.89
N ILE A 152 -16.96 21.86 -5.10
CA ILE A 152 -16.81 20.49 -5.63
C ILE A 152 -17.50 19.46 -4.71
N ILE A 153 -17.37 19.64 -3.39
CA ILE A 153 -18.00 18.78 -2.39
C ILE A 153 -19.52 18.93 -2.47
N ALA A 154 -20.06 20.15 -2.53
CA ALA A 154 -21.49 20.41 -2.59
C ALA A 154 -22.15 19.76 -3.83
N GLU A 155 -21.49 19.83 -4.99
CA GLU A 155 -21.99 19.26 -6.25
C GLU A 155 -22.12 17.73 -6.21
N HIS A 156 -21.22 17.04 -5.49
CA HIS A 156 -21.10 15.58 -5.54
C HIS A 156 -21.57 14.88 -4.25
N ARG A 157 -21.98 15.62 -3.22
CA ARG A 157 -22.38 15.09 -1.91
C ARG A 157 -23.54 14.10 -1.94
N HIS A 158 -24.46 14.26 -2.90
CA HIS A 158 -25.70 13.48 -2.98
C HIS A 158 -25.58 12.19 -3.82
N ARG A 159 -24.40 11.89 -4.39
CA ARG A 159 -24.19 10.67 -5.18
C ARG A 159 -23.72 9.50 -4.30
N PRO A 160 -24.14 8.25 -4.60
CA PRO A 160 -23.57 7.07 -3.95
C PRO A 160 -22.09 6.95 -4.32
N GLY A 161 -21.21 6.97 -3.31
CA GLY A 161 -19.75 6.96 -3.50
C GLY A 161 -19.15 8.32 -3.89
N PRO A 162 -19.27 9.37 -3.06
CA PRO A 162 -18.89 10.74 -3.41
C PRO A 162 -17.38 10.93 -3.58
N LEU A 163 -16.56 10.05 -3.01
CA LEU A 163 -15.11 10.23 -2.94
C LEU A 163 -14.44 10.27 -4.32
N MET A 164 -14.78 9.36 -5.22
CA MET A 164 -14.10 9.26 -6.51
C MET A 164 -14.39 10.48 -7.42
N PRO A 165 -15.64 10.93 -7.60
CA PRO A 165 -15.93 12.15 -8.36
C PRO A 165 -15.27 13.40 -7.75
N ILE A 166 -15.26 13.52 -6.42
CA ILE A 166 -14.61 14.64 -5.74
C ILE A 166 -13.11 14.65 -6.03
N LEU A 167 -12.44 13.49 -5.93
CA LEU A 167 -11.02 13.37 -6.26
C LEU A 167 -10.74 13.67 -7.74
N GLN A 168 -11.61 13.23 -8.65
CA GLN A 168 -11.48 13.54 -10.08
C GLN A 168 -11.59 15.05 -10.35
N SER A 169 -12.57 15.74 -9.75
CA SER A 169 -12.73 17.19 -9.88
C SER A 169 -11.55 17.96 -9.29
N ILE A 170 -11.03 17.53 -8.13
CA ILE A 170 -9.81 18.12 -7.54
C ILE A 170 -8.61 17.93 -8.48
N ASN A 171 -8.44 16.73 -9.05
CA ASN A 171 -7.36 16.45 -9.97
C ASN A 171 -7.48 17.25 -11.29
N ALA A 172 -8.69 17.50 -11.77
CA ALA A 172 -8.92 18.31 -12.97
C ALA A 172 -8.46 19.77 -12.77
N VAL A 173 -8.55 20.29 -11.54
CA VAL A 173 -8.14 21.66 -11.21
C VAL A 173 -6.64 21.74 -10.92
N TYR A 174 -6.13 20.84 -10.07
CA TYR A 174 -4.77 20.96 -9.54
C TYR A 174 -3.75 20.07 -10.24
N ASN A 175 -4.15 19.02 -10.98
CA ASN A 175 -3.30 17.95 -11.55
C ASN A 175 -2.47 17.16 -10.51
N TYR A 176 -2.62 17.46 -9.23
CA TYR A 176 -2.09 16.67 -8.11
C TYR A 176 -2.99 16.84 -6.89
N PHE A 177 -2.72 16.05 -5.85
CA PHE A 177 -3.41 16.14 -4.58
C PHE A 177 -2.50 16.73 -3.51
N PRO A 178 -2.69 18.02 -3.15
CA PRO A 178 -2.05 18.59 -1.98
C PRO A 178 -2.50 17.86 -0.71
N GLU A 179 -1.58 17.58 0.19
CA GLU A 179 -1.88 16.90 1.46
C GLU A 179 -2.94 17.66 2.28
N ASP A 180 -2.84 18.99 2.28
CA ASP A 180 -3.77 19.91 2.93
C ASP A 180 -5.22 19.74 2.43
N VAL A 181 -5.39 19.63 1.12
CA VAL A 181 -6.70 19.44 0.49
C VAL A 181 -7.27 18.08 0.86
N LEU A 182 -6.45 17.01 0.83
CA LEU A 182 -6.91 15.66 1.20
C LEU A 182 -7.33 15.59 2.67
N ARG A 183 -6.58 16.24 3.57
CA ARG A 183 -6.94 16.35 5.00
C ARG A 183 -8.24 17.11 5.21
N TYR A 184 -8.48 18.16 4.43
CA TYR A 184 -9.74 18.91 4.47
C TYR A 184 -10.93 18.07 3.98
N VAL A 185 -10.79 17.37 2.85
CA VAL A 185 -11.81 16.47 2.31
C VAL A 185 -12.14 15.32 3.28
N SER A 186 -11.12 14.77 3.96
CA SER A 186 -11.30 13.74 4.99
C SER A 186 -12.21 14.21 6.12
N ARG A 187 -12.03 15.44 6.60
CA ARG A 187 -12.89 16.04 7.65
C ARG A 187 -14.30 16.31 7.17
N GLN A 188 -14.48 16.85 5.97
CA GLN A 188 -15.80 17.20 5.43
C GLN A 188 -16.66 15.97 5.11
N LEU A 189 -16.06 14.90 4.61
CA LEU A 189 -16.77 13.66 4.24
C LEU A 189 -16.85 12.64 5.39
N ASN A 190 -16.18 12.90 6.52
CA ASN A 190 -16.03 11.95 7.62
C ASN A 190 -15.47 10.57 7.16
N ILE A 191 -14.55 10.61 6.19
CA ILE A 191 -13.85 9.43 5.64
C ILE A 191 -12.40 9.48 6.12
N PRO A 192 -11.82 8.36 6.62
CA PRO A 192 -10.44 8.33 7.07
C PRO A 192 -9.45 8.67 5.94
N LEU A 193 -8.45 9.50 6.25
CA LEU A 193 -7.40 9.90 5.31
C LEU A 193 -6.70 8.69 4.67
N THR A 194 -6.52 7.59 5.43
CA THR A 194 -5.92 6.34 4.93
C THR A 194 -6.70 5.74 3.77
N GLN A 195 -8.05 5.81 3.81
CA GLN A 195 -8.89 5.33 2.72
C GLN A 195 -8.79 6.22 1.49
N ILE A 196 -8.70 7.54 1.69
CA ILE A 196 -8.48 8.52 0.61
C ILE A 196 -7.12 8.30 -0.05
N LEU A 197 -6.06 8.18 0.76
CA LEU A 197 -4.70 7.90 0.29
C LEU A 197 -4.63 6.56 -0.43
N ARG A 198 -5.33 5.52 0.06
CA ARG A 198 -5.41 4.23 -0.63
C ARG A 198 -5.99 4.37 -2.04
N VAL A 199 -7.03 5.18 -2.22
CA VAL A 199 -7.59 5.44 -3.56
C VAL A 199 -6.62 6.26 -4.41
N ALA A 200 -6.02 7.30 -3.83
CA ALA A 200 -5.07 8.19 -4.51
C ALA A 200 -3.80 7.47 -4.98
N THR A 201 -3.31 6.47 -4.23
CA THR A 201 -2.14 5.67 -4.61
C THR A 201 -2.46 4.49 -5.51
N PHE A 202 -3.70 4.00 -5.49
CA PHE A 202 -4.13 2.87 -6.31
C PHE A 202 -4.27 3.22 -7.80
N TYR A 203 -4.81 4.40 -8.12
CA TYR A 203 -5.01 4.82 -9.52
C TYR A 203 -3.81 5.60 -10.07
N ASN A 204 -3.18 5.09 -11.13
CA ASN A 204 -2.03 5.73 -11.80
C ASN A 204 -2.31 7.15 -12.35
N ALA A 205 -3.58 7.45 -12.64
CA ALA A 205 -4.02 8.78 -13.08
C ALA A 205 -3.79 9.86 -12.01
N PHE A 206 -3.80 9.46 -10.73
CA PHE A 206 -3.66 10.34 -9.59
C PHE A 206 -2.19 10.52 -9.19
N SER A 207 -1.88 11.67 -8.60
CA SER A 207 -0.54 11.95 -8.09
C SER A 207 -0.57 12.75 -6.81
N LEU A 208 0.23 12.32 -5.84
CA LEU A 208 0.48 13.05 -4.60
C LEU A 208 1.59 14.11 -4.78
N LYS A 209 2.42 13.95 -5.81
CA LYS A 209 3.47 14.93 -6.16
C LYS A 209 2.92 15.96 -7.14
N PRO A 210 3.36 17.23 -7.06
CA PRO A 210 2.98 18.25 -8.02
C PRO A 210 3.23 17.79 -9.45
N ARG A 211 2.19 17.81 -10.28
CA ARG A 211 2.29 17.57 -11.73
C ARG A 211 1.87 18.84 -12.46
N GLY A 212 2.68 19.21 -13.43
CA GLY A 212 2.36 20.28 -14.34
C GLY A 212 1.29 19.84 -15.35
N LYS A 213 0.67 20.83 -15.99
CA LYS A 213 -0.38 20.63 -17.00
C LYS A 213 0.07 19.72 -18.16
N TYR A 214 1.33 19.82 -18.58
CA TYR A 214 1.91 19.02 -19.65
C TYR A 214 3.01 18.10 -19.12
N ILE A 215 2.75 16.80 -19.16
CA ILE A 215 3.73 15.79 -18.77
C ILE A 215 4.58 15.44 -20.00
N ILE A 216 5.88 15.69 -19.92
CA ILE A 216 6.88 15.35 -20.93
C ILE A 216 7.44 13.97 -20.58
N ASN A 217 6.98 12.94 -21.27
CA ASN A 217 7.45 11.58 -21.17
C ASN A 217 8.55 11.33 -22.20
N VAL A 218 9.81 11.23 -21.75
CA VAL A 218 10.95 10.89 -22.61
C VAL A 218 11.16 9.39 -22.60
N CYS A 219 11.14 8.76 -23.78
CA CYS A 219 11.37 7.32 -23.91
C CYS A 219 12.85 6.98 -23.67
N MET A 220 13.12 6.16 -22.65
CA MET A 220 14.43 5.59 -22.34
C MET A 220 14.54 4.11 -22.70
N GLY A 221 13.74 3.67 -23.66
CA GLY A 221 13.81 2.31 -24.20
C GLY A 221 15.10 2.09 -24.99
N THR A 222 15.50 0.84 -25.20
CA THR A 222 16.77 0.46 -25.84
C THR A 222 17.02 1.19 -27.17
N THR A 223 16.04 1.24 -28.07
CA THR A 223 16.18 1.92 -29.37
C THR A 223 16.33 3.44 -29.23
N CYS A 224 15.62 4.07 -28.28
CA CYS A 224 15.73 5.51 -28.05
C CYS A 224 17.05 5.86 -27.35
N TYR A 225 17.49 5.02 -26.41
CA TYR A 225 18.75 5.17 -25.69
C TYR A 225 19.95 5.12 -26.64
N VAL A 226 20.02 4.12 -27.53
CA VAL A 226 21.09 4.00 -28.53
C VAL A 226 21.09 5.20 -29.51
N ARG A 227 19.92 5.79 -29.81
CA ARG A 227 19.80 7.00 -30.63
C ARG A 227 20.08 8.31 -29.87
N GLY A 228 20.48 8.24 -28.60
CA GLY A 228 20.86 9.41 -27.80
C GLY A 228 19.71 10.13 -27.09
N SER A 229 18.68 9.39 -26.64
CA SER A 229 17.59 9.97 -25.82
C SER A 229 18.06 10.59 -24.50
N GLU A 230 19.21 10.18 -23.99
CA GLU A 230 19.88 10.80 -22.83
C GLU A 230 20.17 12.29 -23.07
N ARG A 231 20.76 12.63 -24.22
CA ARG A 231 21.05 14.03 -24.60
C ARG A 231 19.79 14.88 -24.73
N LEU A 232 18.67 14.26 -25.14
CA LEU A 232 17.38 14.94 -25.18
C LEU A 232 16.89 15.24 -23.76
N MET A 233 17.00 14.27 -22.85
CA MET A 233 16.60 14.47 -21.46
C MET A 233 17.41 15.57 -20.77
N GLU A 234 18.74 15.56 -20.95
CA GLU A 234 19.62 16.63 -20.46
C GLU A 234 19.19 17.99 -21.03
N ARG A 235 18.90 18.06 -22.34
CA ARG A 235 18.46 19.32 -22.96
C ARG A 235 17.12 19.82 -22.41
N PHE A 236 16.17 18.92 -22.15
CA PHE A 236 14.91 19.28 -21.50
C PHE A 236 15.15 19.76 -20.06
N ALA A 237 16.02 19.10 -19.31
CA ALA A 237 16.41 19.48 -17.96
C ALA A 237 17.07 20.87 -17.92
N ASP A 238 18.00 21.14 -18.84
CA ASP A 238 18.69 22.43 -18.96
C ASP A 238 17.75 23.56 -19.36
N THR A 239 16.85 23.31 -20.32
CA THR A 239 15.93 24.33 -20.83
C THR A 239 14.89 24.71 -19.77
N LEU A 240 14.40 23.74 -19.02
CA LEU A 240 13.39 23.93 -17.98
C LEU A 240 14.01 24.23 -16.60
N LYS A 241 15.34 24.09 -16.45
CA LYS A 241 16.09 24.24 -15.19
C LYS A 241 15.55 23.35 -14.05
N ILE A 242 15.14 22.13 -14.38
CA ILE A 242 14.61 21.14 -13.43
C ILE A 242 15.39 19.83 -13.54
N LYS A 243 15.39 19.02 -12.48
CA LYS A 243 15.92 17.65 -12.56
C LYS A 243 14.92 16.69 -13.20
N PRO A 244 15.37 15.53 -13.71
CA PRO A 244 14.47 14.45 -14.08
C PRO A 244 13.49 14.11 -12.94
N GLU A 245 12.22 13.89 -13.28
CA GLU A 245 11.12 13.62 -12.34
C GLU A 245 10.63 14.81 -11.50
N GLU A 246 11.11 16.01 -11.77
CA GLU A 246 10.62 17.24 -11.15
C GLU A 246 9.63 18.00 -12.06
N THR A 247 8.91 18.94 -11.44
CA THR A 247 7.93 19.82 -12.07
C THR A 247 8.45 21.24 -12.02
N THR A 248 8.23 22.02 -13.08
CA THR A 248 8.63 23.43 -13.11
C THR A 248 7.89 24.25 -12.04
N PRO A 249 8.51 25.31 -11.48
CA PRO A 249 7.83 26.20 -10.52
C PRO A 249 6.52 26.79 -11.06
N ASP A 250 6.43 26.97 -12.38
CA ASP A 250 5.24 27.48 -13.06
C ASP A 250 4.09 26.46 -13.18
N MET A 251 4.28 25.22 -12.71
CA MET A 251 3.29 24.13 -12.77
C MET A 251 2.78 23.82 -14.19
N LEU A 252 3.58 24.16 -15.22
CA LEU A 252 3.25 23.92 -16.62
C LEU A 252 3.83 22.60 -17.14
N PHE A 253 5.05 22.25 -16.76
CA PHE A 253 5.76 21.08 -17.30
C PHE A 253 6.24 20.15 -16.19
N THR A 254 6.06 18.84 -16.39
CA THR A 254 6.70 17.80 -15.58
C THR A 254 7.53 16.90 -16.49
N LEU A 255 8.81 16.72 -16.16
CA LEU A 255 9.70 15.87 -16.94
C LEU A 255 9.73 14.46 -16.35
N LYS A 256 9.36 13.44 -17.12
CA LYS A 256 9.40 12.03 -16.71
C LYS A 256 10.21 11.17 -17.67
N ALA A 257 11.04 10.31 -17.11
CA ALA A 257 11.61 9.19 -17.85
C ALA A 257 10.62 8.03 -17.88
N VAL A 258 10.29 7.55 -19.08
CA VAL A 258 9.43 6.37 -19.27
C VAL A 258 10.21 5.30 -20.00
N ARG A 259 10.04 4.03 -19.63
CA ARG A 259 10.78 2.92 -20.25
C ARG A 259 10.45 2.73 -21.73
N CYS A 260 9.18 2.82 -22.12
CA CYS A 260 8.80 2.62 -23.52
C CYS A 260 7.49 3.35 -23.84
N ILE A 261 7.45 4.01 -24.99
CA ILE A 261 6.23 4.63 -25.57
C ILE A 261 5.62 3.72 -26.65
N GLY A 262 6.34 2.70 -27.11
CA GLY A 262 5.89 1.77 -28.15
C GLY A 262 6.13 2.24 -29.60
N CYS A 263 6.70 3.42 -29.80
CA CYS A 263 6.93 4.01 -31.13
C CYS A 263 8.38 3.86 -31.62
N CYS A 264 8.92 2.63 -31.65
CA CYS A 264 10.34 2.38 -31.97
C CYS A 264 10.76 2.90 -33.36
N GLY A 265 9.86 2.89 -34.35
CA GLY A 265 10.13 3.42 -35.70
C GLY A 265 10.36 4.95 -35.74
N LEU A 266 9.88 5.67 -34.72
CA LEU A 266 9.97 7.12 -34.59
C LEU A 266 11.06 7.55 -33.60
N ALA A 267 11.95 6.65 -33.17
CA ALA A 267 13.00 6.96 -32.21
C ALA A 267 13.97 8.07 -32.73
N PRO A 268 14.41 9.03 -31.90
CA PRO A 268 14.01 9.27 -30.51
C PRO A 268 12.57 9.80 -30.40
N ALA A 269 11.78 9.20 -29.50
CA ALA A 269 10.38 9.54 -29.30
C ALA A 269 10.14 10.18 -27.92
N VAL A 270 9.37 11.26 -27.91
CA VAL A 270 8.93 11.96 -26.69
C VAL A 270 7.43 12.17 -26.79
N MET A 271 6.71 12.03 -25.68
CA MET A 271 5.29 12.27 -25.60
C MET A 271 5.02 13.45 -24.67
N ILE A 272 4.31 14.47 -25.13
CA ILE A 272 3.91 15.63 -24.33
C ILE A 272 2.39 15.65 -24.24
N GLY A 273 1.86 15.38 -23.04
CA GLY A 273 0.44 15.08 -22.87
C GLY A 273 0.06 13.86 -23.71
N ASP A 274 -0.86 14.03 -24.65
CA ASP A 274 -1.32 12.97 -25.56
C ASP A 274 -0.62 12.99 -26.94
N THR A 275 0.24 13.99 -27.19
CA THR A 275 0.91 14.15 -28.49
C THR A 275 2.27 13.46 -28.52
N VAL A 276 2.50 12.64 -29.55
CA VAL A 276 3.78 11.93 -29.75
C VAL A 276 4.62 12.68 -30.78
N TYR A 277 5.85 13.00 -30.39
CA TYR A 277 6.86 13.60 -31.24
C TYR A 277 7.94 12.56 -31.55
N GLY A 278 8.20 12.35 -32.84
CA GLY A 278 9.18 11.41 -33.35
C GLY A 278 10.34 12.09 -34.07
N LYS A 279 11.47 11.37 -34.23
CA LYS A 279 12.68 11.82 -34.93
C LYS A 279 13.21 13.18 -34.42
N LEU A 280 13.06 13.43 -33.12
CA LEU A 280 13.43 14.69 -32.50
C LEU A 280 14.94 14.92 -32.48
N THR A 281 15.34 16.15 -32.80
CA THR A 281 16.71 16.63 -32.61
C THR A 281 16.81 17.60 -31.43
N VAL A 282 18.00 17.72 -30.85
CA VAL A 282 18.30 18.59 -29.68
C VAL A 282 17.89 20.06 -29.92
N LYS A 283 17.89 20.52 -31.17
CA LYS A 283 17.52 21.90 -31.55
C LYS A 283 16.00 22.13 -31.52
N GLU A 284 15.20 21.13 -31.83
CA GLU A 284 13.74 21.24 -31.94
C GLU A 284 13.05 21.25 -30.57
N VAL A 285 13.73 20.76 -29.52
CA VAL A 285 13.27 20.77 -28.13
C VAL A 285 12.83 22.17 -27.69
N SER A 286 13.63 23.20 -27.95
CA SER A 286 13.31 24.57 -27.53
C SER A 286 12.13 25.17 -28.32
N ALA A 287 11.93 24.75 -29.58
CA ALA A 287 10.79 25.20 -30.38
C ALA A 287 9.47 24.60 -29.88
N ILE A 288 9.49 23.32 -29.48
CA ILE A 288 8.33 22.61 -28.96
C ILE A 288 7.88 23.21 -27.63
N ILE A 289 8.81 23.51 -26.72
CA ILE A 289 8.48 24.13 -25.41
C ILE A 289 7.80 25.49 -25.62
N LYS A 290 8.29 26.33 -26.56
CA LYS A 290 7.68 27.63 -26.88
C LYS A 290 6.25 27.49 -27.42
N LYS A 291 5.96 26.45 -28.22
CA LYS A 291 4.61 26.18 -28.73
C LYS A 291 3.61 25.93 -27.58
N TYR A 292 4.04 25.22 -26.54
CA TYR A 292 3.21 24.94 -25.36
C TYR A 292 3.14 26.11 -24.38
N GLN A 293 4.15 26.98 -24.33
CA GLN A 293 4.10 28.23 -23.57
C GLN A 293 3.17 29.28 -24.22
N GLY A 294 3.07 29.29 -25.56
CA GLY A 294 2.23 30.24 -26.30
C GLY A 294 0.75 29.88 -26.43
N THR A 295 0.35 28.63 -26.13
CA THR A 295 -1.02 28.13 -26.30
C THR A 295 -1.93 28.32 -25.08
N ASN A 296 -1.56 29.19 -24.13
CA ASN A 296 -2.41 29.56 -22.99
C ASN A 296 -3.69 30.34 -23.37
N GLY A 297 -4.03 30.44 -24.65
CA GLY A 297 -5.31 30.90 -25.13
C GLY A 297 -5.79 30.07 -26.31
N HIS A 298 -6.28 28.85 -26.07
CA HIS A 298 -7.51 28.30 -26.65
C HIS A 298 -7.66 26.82 -26.30
N GLY A 299 -8.79 26.50 -25.68
CA GLY A 299 -9.25 25.14 -25.52
C GLY A 299 -9.56 24.50 -26.86
N GLN A 300 -9.42 23.17 -26.88
CA GLN A 300 -10.14 22.21 -27.71
C GLN A 300 -10.28 22.54 -29.21
N ALA A 301 -9.57 21.79 -30.04
CA ALA A 301 -10.11 21.30 -31.31
C ALA A 301 -9.32 20.07 -31.76
N HIS A 302 -9.85 18.88 -31.46
CA HIS A 302 -9.54 17.67 -32.22
C HIS A 302 -10.42 17.68 -33.47
N ALA A 303 -9.80 17.74 -34.65
CA ALA A 303 -10.37 17.29 -35.91
C ALA A 303 -9.23 17.03 -36.91
N GLY A 304 -9.22 15.85 -37.52
CA GLY A 304 -8.33 15.45 -38.62
C GLY A 304 -7.60 14.16 -38.35
#